data_AF-A0A7X4JW11-F1
#
_entry.id   AF-A0A7X4JW11-F1
#
_cell.length_a   1.000
_cell.length_b   1.000
_cell.length_c   1.000
_cell.angle_alpha   90.00
_cell.angle_beta   90.00
_cell.angle_gamma   90.00
#
_symmetry.space_group_name_H-M   'P 1'
#
loop_
_entity.id
_entity.type
_entity.pdbx_description
1 polymer ?
#
loop_
_entity_poly.entity_id
_entity_poly.type
_entity_poly.pdbx_seq_one_letter_code
_entity_poly.pdbx_strand_id
1 'polypeptide(L)'
;MTSPCSRLAVAVLLAGSFAAAAGGQSLPETMTEENVATFLEDHGITTVEAFVDALPPLHKTHFVSIHSSWSPAADFISPAEPRIVSWGADSRFVVSWTTNRDHAEANQISFLQPVADEGRWIAGVIDFSAESPEIRHPTTCARCHSFLNRPLWGPEFRN
;
A
#
# COMPACT_ATOMS: atom_id res chain seq x y z
N MET A 1 -44.89 -34.02 -24.72
CA MET A 1 -44.22 -33.96 -23.39
C MET A 1 -42.78 -34.41 -23.59
N THR A 2 -41.87 -33.49 -23.87
CA THR A 2 -40.46 -33.76 -24.23
C THR A 2 -39.55 -33.25 -23.13
N SER A 3 -38.71 -34.14 -22.60
CA SER A 3 -37.72 -33.88 -21.54
C SER A 3 -36.58 -32.96 -22.00
N PRO A 4 -35.93 -32.23 -21.08
CA PRO A 4 -34.84 -31.33 -21.39
C PRO A 4 -33.50 -32.10 -21.48
N CYS A 5 -32.67 -31.73 -22.45
CA CYS A 5 -31.31 -32.23 -22.60
C CYS A 5 -30.34 -31.21 -21.97
N SER A 6 -29.95 -31.45 -20.72
CA SER A 6 -28.94 -30.67 -19.99
C SER A 6 -27.57 -30.82 -20.67
N ARG A 7 -26.97 -29.70 -21.08
CA ARG A 7 -25.57 -29.67 -21.53
C ARG A 7 -24.67 -29.50 -20.31
N LEU A 8 -23.81 -30.50 -20.11
CA LEU A 8 -22.67 -30.50 -19.20
C LEU A 8 -21.75 -29.31 -19.53
N ALA A 9 -21.51 -28.43 -18.58
CA ALA A 9 -20.43 -27.46 -18.64
C ALA A 9 -19.15 -28.13 -18.12
N VAL A 10 -18.14 -28.23 -18.98
CA VAL A 10 -16.79 -28.66 -18.60
C VAL A 10 -16.08 -27.45 -18.01
N ALA A 11 -15.91 -27.42 -16.70
CA ALA A 11 -15.06 -26.44 -16.03
C ALA A 11 -13.59 -26.85 -16.22
N VAL A 12 -12.83 -26.03 -16.94
CA VAL A 12 -11.37 -26.13 -17.02
C VAL A 12 -10.81 -25.61 -15.70
N LEU A 13 -10.37 -26.53 -14.84
CA LEU A 13 -9.56 -26.22 -13.67
C LEU A 13 -8.17 -25.80 -14.17
N LEU A 14 -7.93 -24.50 -14.28
CA LEU A 14 -6.58 -23.95 -14.30
C LEU A 14 -5.99 -24.17 -12.90
N ALA A 15 -5.13 -25.18 -12.78
CA ALA A 15 -4.26 -25.34 -11.62
C ALA A 15 -3.24 -24.19 -11.64
N GLY A 16 -3.63 -23.04 -11.10
CA GLY A 16 -2.70 -22.00 -10.71
C GLY A 16 -1.92 -22.53 -9.51
N SER A 17 -0.62 -22.73 -9.69
CA SER A 17 0.31 -22.91 -8.57
C SER A 17 0.22 -21.67 -7.69
N PHE A 18 -0.44 -21.77 -6.55
CA PHE A 18 -0.28 -20.80 -5.48
C PHE A 18 1.16 -20.95 -5.00
N ALA A 19 2.01 -19.99 -5.36
CA ALA A 19 3.37 -19.90 -4.87
C ALA A 19 3.34 -20.04 -3.34
N ALA A 20 4.19 -20.92 -2.81
CA ALA A 20 4.36 -21.10 -1.38
C ALA A 20 4.59 -19.74 -0.73
N ALA A 21 3.86 -19.47 0.37
CA ALA A 21 3.96 -18.27 1.16
C ALA A 21 5.44 -17.86 1.33
N ALA A 22 5.79 -16.67 0.83
CA ALA A 22 7.13 -16.11 0.89
C ALA A 22 7.67 -16.24 2.32
N GLY A 23 8.59 -17.18 2.52
CA GLY A 23 9.13 -17.45 3.84
C GLY A 23 9.90 -16.23 4.35
N GLY A 24 9.44 -15.65 5.46
CA GLY A 24 10.21 -14.89 6.45
C GLY A 24 11.13 -13.76 5.99
N GLN A 25 11.12 -13.38 4.72
CA GLN A 25 12.00 -12.37 4.17
C GLN A 25 11.38 -11.00 4.39
N SER A 26 12.13 -10.12 5.04
CA SER A 26 11.76 -8.73 5.25
C SER A 26 12.44 -7.85 4.21
N LEU A 27 11.77 -6.77 3.84
CA LEU A 27 12.38 -5.62 3.18
C LEU A 27 13.63 -5.15 3.95
N PRO A 28 14.60 -4.49 3.27
CA PRO A 28 15.76 -3.92 3.95
C PRO A 28 15.34 -2.83 4.93
N GLU A 29 16.09 -2.67 6.03
CA GLU A 29 15.84 -1.61 7.03
C GLU A 29 15.89 -0.19 6.42
N THR A 30 16.76 0.02 5.44
CA THR A 30 16.81 1.27 4.67
C THR A 30 15.97 1.13 3.41
N MET A 31 14.72 1.57 3.46
CA MET A 31 13.80 1.49 2.33
C MET A 31 13.94 2.67 1.37
N THR A 32 13.86 2.38 0.07
CA THR A 32 13.77 3.33 -1.04
C THR A 32 12.75 2.81 -2.04
N GLU A 33 12.17 3.68 -2.86
CA GLU A 33 11.27 3.26 -3.93
C GLU A 33 11.90 2.17 -4.83
N GLU A 34 13.17 2.34 -5.20
CA GLU A 34 13.92 1.40 -6.02
C GLU A 34 14.03 0.03 -5.35
N ASN A 35 14.46 -0.04 -4.08
CA ASN A 35 14.63 -1.33 -3.42
C ASN A 35 13.30 -1.99 -3.07
N VAL A 36 12.24 -1.21 -2.87
CA VAL A 36 10.88 -1.73 -2.73
C VAL A 36 10.44 -2.36 -4.04
N ALA A 37 10.60 -1.68 -5.18
CA ALA A 37 10.24 -2.22 -6.48
C ALA A 37 10.98 -3.55 -6.77
N THR A 38 12.30 -3.58 -6.58
CA THR A 38 13.11 -4.79 -6.75
C THR A 38 12.64 -5.91 -5.81
N PHE A 39 12.39 -5.60 -4.54
CA PHE A 39 11.92 -6.60 -3.58
C PHE A 39 10.55 -7.20 -3.95
N LEU A 40 9.62 -6.36 -4.41
CA LEU A 40 8.29 -6.82 -4.85
C LEU A 40 8.40 -7.82 -6.01
N GLU A 41 9.28 -7.54 -6.97
CA GLU A 41 9.55 -8.40 -8.13
C GLU A 41 10.24 -9.70 -7.71
N ASP A 42 11.38 -9.61 -7.01
CA ASP A 42 12.21 -10.75 -6.61
C ASP A 42 11.46 -11.76 -5.72
N HIS A 43 10.49 -11.28 -4.94
CA HIS A 43 9.73 -12.10 -3.99
C HIS A 43 8.28 -12.35 -4.40
N GLY A 44 7.83 -11.87 -5.57
CA GLY A 44 6.47 -12.08 -6.07
C GLY A 44 5.40 -11.57 -5.10
N ILE A 45 5.64 -10.43 -4.45
CA ILE A 45 4.71 -9.83 -3.49
C ILE A 45 3.62 -9.10 -4.28
N THR A 46 2.42 -9.68 -4.32
CA THR A 46 1.31 -9.16 -5.15
C THR A 46 0.12 -8.64 -4.34
N THR A 47 0.21 -8.61 -3.00
CA THR A 47 -0.87 -8.07 -2.16
C THR A 47 -0.36 -7.13 -1.06
N VAL A 48 -1.25 -6.28 -0.56
CA VAL A 48 -0.99 -5.37 0.57
C VAL A 48 -0.62 -6.15 1.84
N GLU A 49 -1.27 -7.28 2.12
CA GLU A 49 -0.98 -8.11 3.29
C GLU A 49 0.44 -8.66 3.22
N ALA A 50 0.81 -9.24 2.07
CA ALA A 50 2.15 -9.79 1.89
C ALA A 50 3.22 -8.69 2.00
N PHE A 51 2.95 -7.49 1.50
CA PHE A 51 3.83 -6.34 1.70
C PHE A 51 3.95 -5.92 3.17
N VAL A 52 2.82 -5.79 3.89
CA VAL A 52 2.81 -5.43 5.31
C VAL A 52 3.52 -6.50 6.16
N ASP A 53 3.33 -7.77 5.84
CA ASP A 53 4.02 -8.88 6.48
C ASP A 53 5.52 -8.89 6.17
N ALA A 54 5.93 -8.38 4.99
CA ALA A 54 7.32 -8.22 4.61
C ALA A 54 7.98 -6.93 5.15
N LEU A 55 7.24 -6.02 5.82
CA LEU A 55 7.83 -4.80 6.37
C LEU A 55 8.96 -5.12 7.38
N PRO A 56 10.00 -4.28 7.45
CA PRO A 56 11.06 -4.43 8.44
C PRO A 56 10.50 -4.41 9.89
N PRO A 57 11.15 -5.07 10.85
CA PRO A 57 10.68 -5.12 12.24
C PRO A 57 10.32 -3.76 12.84
N LEU A 58 11.12 -2.72 12.58
CA LEU A 58 10.87 -1.39 13.13
C LEU A 58 9.59 -0.76 12.59
N HIS A 59 9.26 -0.98 11.31
CA HIS A 59 7.99 -0.55 10.76
C HIS A 59 6.79 -1.20 11.47
N LYS A 60 6.93 -2.45 11.91
CA LYS A 60 5.86 -3.16 12.64
C LYS A 60 5.67 -2.67 14.07
N THR A 61 6.70 -2.05 14.67
CA THR A 61 6.64 -1.52 16.04
C THR A 61 6.48 -0.01 16.11
N HIS A 62 6.85 0.71 15.05
CA HIS A 62 6.76 2.16 14.95
C HIS A 62 5.62 2.53 14.02
N PHE A 63 4.44 2.70 14.61
CA PHE A 63 3.26 3.11 13.87
C PHE A 63 2.34 3.99 14.72
N VAL A 64 1.49 4.74 14.03
CA VAL A 64 0.31 5.36 14.62
C VAL A 64 -0.94 4.84 13.92
N SER A 65 -2.03 4.78 14.69
CA SER A 65 -3.37 4.52 14.19
C SER A 65 -4.12 5.84 14.04
N ILE A 66 -4.62 6.11 12.85
CA ILE A 66 -5.38 7.31 12.51
C ILE A 66 -6.84 6.91 12.37
N HIS A 67 -7.71 7.50 13.22
CA HIS A 67 -9.15 7.18 13.26
C HIS A 67 -10.03 8.24 12.57
N SER A 68 -9.41 9.31 12.06
CA SER A 68 -10.05 10.35 11.27
C SER A 68 -8.99 11.02 10.40
N SER A 69 -9.29 11.19 9.11
CA SER A 69 -8.37 11.76 8.14
C SER A 69 -9.14 12.66 7.18
N TRP A 70 -8.42 13.54 6.50
CA TRP A 70 -8.92 14.37 5.40
C TRP A 70 -8.40 13.87 4.04
N SER A 71 -7.75 12.71 4.03
CA SER A 71 -7.33 12.02 2.81
C SER A 71 -8.55 11.58 1.99
N PRO A 72 -8.38 11.23 0.70
CA PRO A 72 -9.47 10.68 -0.12
C PRO A 72 -10.19 9.46 0.51
N ALA A 73 -9.49 8.66 1.33
CA ALA A 73 -10.11 7.58 2.12
C ALA A 73 -10.82 8.01 3.42
N ALA A 74 -11.12 9.30 3.62
CA ALA A 74 -11.69 9.81 4.88
C ALA A 74 -12.94 9.05 5.34
N ASP A 75 -13.85 8.74 4.40
CA ASP A 75 -15.12 8.07 4.68
C ASP A 75 -14.97 6.60 5.09
N PHE A 76 -13.77 6.02 4.92
CA PHE A 76 -13.45 4.61 5.17
C PHE A 76 -12.47 4.44 6.33
N ILE A 77 -12.21 5.52 7.08
CA ILE A 77 -11.34 5.52 8.25
C ILE A 77 -12.20 5.71 9.48
N SER A 78 -12.13 4.76 10.40
CA SER A 78 -12.86 4.78 11.65
C SER A 78 -12.03 4.15 12.78
N PRO A 79 -12.47 4.21 14.05
CA PRO A 79 -11.83 3.44 15.11
C PRO A 79 -11.84 1.93 14.89
N ALA A 80 -12.84 1.38 14.17
CA ALA A 80 -12.91 -0.04 13.85
C ALA A 80 -12.03 -0.41 12.66
N GLU A 81 -11.80 0.54 11.75
CA GLU A 81 -11.02 0.38 10.54
C GLU A 81 -10.07 1.57 10.38
N PRO A 82 -9.00 1.64 11.19
CA PRO A 82 -8.09 2.77 11.15
C PRO A 82 -7.22 2.77 9.88
N ARG A 83 -6.65 3.94 9.58
CA ARG A 83 -5.46 4.04 8.74
C ARG A 83 -4.22 3.86 9.60
N ILE A 84 -3.31 3.00 9.17
CA ILE A 84 -2.01 2.82 9.81
C ILE A 84 -1.00 3.69 9.08
N VAL A 85 -0.14 4.39 9.83
CA VAL A 85 1.05 5.06 9.31
C VAL A 85 2.25 4.51 10.06
N SER A 86 3.26 4.03 9.34
CA SER A 86 4.40 3.29 9.88
C SER A 86 5.72 3.80 9.28
N TRP A 87 6.80 3.77 10.08
CA TRP A 87 8.12 4.29 9.70
C TRP A 87 9.28 3.44 10.23
N GLY A 88 10.41 3.46 9.51
CA GLY A 88 11.65 2.78 9.91
C GLY A 88 12.46 3.55 10.96
N ALA A 89 13.70 3.12 11.21
CA ALA A 89 14.60 3.73 12.20
C ALA A 89 14.88 5.22 11.95
N ASP A 90 14.99 5.61 10.68
CA ASP A 90 15.39 6.93 10.24
C ASP A 90 14.22 7.80 9.75
N SER A 91 13.00 7.25 9.77
CA SER A 91 11.78 7.86 9.23
C SER A 91 11.92 8.37 7.78
N ARG A 92 12.86 7.83 6.99
CA ARG A 92 13.08 8.23 5.60
C ARG A 92 12.14 7.52 4.63
N PHE A 93 11.55 6.41 5.02
CA PHE A 93 10.47 5.81 4.25
C PHE A 93 9.30 5.65 5.19
N VAL A 94 8.20 6.33 4.90
CA VAL A 94 6.97 6.27 5.67
C VAL A 94 5.92 5.65 4.78
N VAL A 95 5.23 4.63 5.29
CA VAL A 95 4.15 3.94 4.57
C VAL A 95 2.84 4.13 5.31
N SER A 96 1.74 4.11 4.57
CA SER A 96 0.41 4.11 5.16
C SER A 96 -0.59 3.31 4.34
N TRP A 97 -1.53 2.67 5.03
CA TRP A 97 -2.57 1.84 4.43
C TRP A 97 -3.84 1.89 5.26
N THR A 98 -4.98 1.63 4.61
CA THR A 98 -6.26 1.46 5.31
C THR A 98 -6.45 0.01 5.74
N THR A 99 -7.11 -0.21 6.87
CA THR A 99 -7.53 -1.55 7.29
C THR A 99 -8.91 -1.94 6.78
N ASN A 100 -9.71 -0.97 6.29
CA ASN A 100 -10.98 -1.23 5.62
C ASN A 100 -10.72 -1.90 4.27
N ARG A 101 -11.34 -3.07 4.03
CA ARG A 101 -11.15 -3.89 2.81
C ARG A 101 -12.14 -3.61 1.69
N ASP A 102 -13.21 -2.88 1.98
CA ASP A 102 -14.29 -2.59 1.04
C ASP A 102 -14.00 -1.33 0.18
N HIS A 103 -12.87 -0.66 0.43
CA HIS A 103 -12.47 0.55 -0.29
C HIS A 103 -11.49 0.27 -1.44
N ALA A 104 -11.51 1.09 -2.49
CA ALA A 104 -10.59 0.96 -3.63
C ALA A 104 -9.11 1.12 -3.22
N GLU A 105 -8.82 1.93 -2.19
CA GLU A 105 -7.46 2.06 -1.64
C GLU A 105 -7.04 0.87 -0.74
N ALA A 106 -7.91 -0.12 -0.51
CA ALA A 106 -7.55 -1.31 0.27
C ALA A 106 -6.41 -2.12 -0.36
N ASN A 107 -6.22 -1.97 -1.68
CA ASN A 107 -5.14 -2.59 -2.45
C ASN A 107 -3.96 -1.62 -2.66
N GLN A 108 -3.84 -0.55 -1.87
CA GLN A 108 -2.79 0.45 -2.04
C GLN A 108 -2.01 0.71 -0.76
N ILE A 109 -0.71 0.89 -0.89
CA ILE A 109 0.17 1.46 0.14
C ILE A 109 0.58 2.85 -0.31
N SER A 110 0.19 3.90 0.42
CA SER A 110 0.77 5.23 0.18
C SER A 110 2.14 5.32 0.84
N PHE A 111 3.10 6.00 0.22
CA PHE A 111 4.42 6.22 0.81
C PHE A 111 4.90 7.67 0.70
N LEU A 112 5.82 8.03 1.60
CA LEU A 112 6.59 9.26 1.58
C LEU A 112 8.07 8.94 1.74
N GLN A 113 8.91 9.52 0.89
CA GLN A 113 10.37 9.39 0.93
C GLN A 113 11.05 10.75 0.68
N PRO A 114 12.10 11.16 1.41
CA PRO A 114 12.82 12.39 1.11
C PRO A 114 13.71 12.19 -0.12
N VAL A 115 13.74 13.20 -0.98
CA VAL A 115 14.77 13.32 -2.01
C VAL A 115 16.06 13.76 -1.33
N ALA A 116 17.13 12.99 -1.51
CA ALA A 116 18.42 13.26 -0.90
C ALA A 116 18.87 14.70 -1.23
N ASP A 117 19.34 15.43 -0.21
CA ASP A 117 19.97 16.75 -0.32
C ASP A 117 19.11 17.90 -0.88
N GLU A 118 17.84 17.65 -1.21
CA GLU A 118 16.97 18.66 -1.83
C GLU A 118 15.90 19.23 -0.89
N GLY A 119 15.71 18.62 0.29
CA GLY A 119 14.67 19.02 1.24
C GLY A 119 13.25 18.90 0.69
N ARG A 120 13.06 18.12 -0.38
CA ARG A 120 11.78 17.76 -1.00
C ARG A 120 11.43 16.33 -0.62
N TRP A 121 10.17 15.98 -0.75
CA TRP A 121 9.70 14.60 -0.59
C TRP A 121 9.09 14.09 -1.89
N ILE A 122 9.10 12.78 -2.06
CA ILE A 122 8.34 12.04 -3.05
C ILE A 122 7.18 11.44 -2.30
N ALA A 123 5.98 11.67 -2.82
CA ALA A 123 4.77 11.01 -2.38
C ALA A 123 4.28 10.12 -3.51
N GLY A 124 3.92 8.89 -3.18
CA GLY A 124 3.45 7.93 -4.17
C GLY A 124 2.57 6.86 -3.56
N VAL A 125 2.14 5.95 -4.41
CA VAL A 125 1.36 4.77 -4.05
C VAL A 125 1.98 3.53 -4.69
N ILE A 126 2.03 2.44 -3.94
CA ILE A 126 2.26 1.08 -4.44
C ILE A 126 0.88 0.47 -4.61
N ASP A 127 0.50 0.17 -5.85
CA ASP A 127 -0.83 -0.29 -6.23
C ASP A 127 -0.82 -1.79 -6.53
N PHE A 128 -1.54 -2.56 -5.72
CA PHE A 128 -1.68 -4.01 -5.80
C PHE A 128 -3.00 -4.44 -6.47
N SER A 129 -3.69 -3.54 -7.18
CA SER A 129 -4.97 -3.86 -7.84
C SER A 129 -4.83 -4.69 -9.13
N ALA A 130 -3.62 -4.74 -9.70
CA ALA A 130 -3.29 -5.55 -10.88
C ALA A 130 -2.57 -6.85 -10.49
N GLU A 131 -2.29 -7.70 -11.48
CA GLU A 131 -1.55 -8.96 -11.28
C GLU A 131 -0.10 -8.72 -10.80
N SER A 132 0.48 -7.57 -11.16
CA SER A 132 1.80 -7.11 -10.68
C SER A 132 1.66 -5.74 -10.04
N PRO A 133 2.29 -5.48 -8.88
CA PRO A 133 2.20 -4.18 -8.24
C PRO A 133 2.85 -3.09 -9.08
N GLU A 134 2.27 -1.89 -9.05
CA GLU A 134 2.80 -0.71 -9.74
C GLU A 134 3.09 0.42 -8.76
N ILE A 135 4.28 1.02 -8.84
CA ILE A 135 4.59 2.25 -8.11
C ILE A 135 4.18 3.45 -8.96
N ARG A 136 3.31 4.32 -8.43
CA ARG A 136 2.76 5.50 -9.11
C ARG A 136 2.93 6.76 -8.27
N HIS A 137 3.08 7.91 -8.92
CA HIS A 137 3.13 9.23 -8.27
C HIS A 137 1.95 10.11 -8.70
N PRO A 138 0.72 9.80 -8.22
CA PRO A 138 -0.46 10.53 -8.66
C PRO A 138 -0.41 11.99 -8.18
N THR A 139 -0.83 12.92 -9.06
CA THR A 139 -0.85 14.35 -8.75
C THR A 139 -1.77 14.70 -7.57
N THR A 140 -2.69 13.81 -7.20
CA THR A 140 -3.56 13.95 -6.03
C THR A 140 -2.79 13.99 -4.72
N CYS A 141 -1.61 13.36 -4.62
CA CYS A 141 -0.77 13.42 -3.41
C CYS A 141 -0.36 14.86 -3.05
N ALA A 142 -0.11 15.70 -4.06
CA ALA A 142 0.25 17.10 -3.84
C ALA A 142 -0.85 17.93 -3.14
N ARG A 143 -2.11 17.45 -3.15
CA ARG A 143 -3.22 18.11 -2.43
C ARG A 143 -3.04 18.02 -0.91
N CYS A 144 -2.51 16.92 -0.41
CA CYS A 144 -2.32 16.68 1.02
C CYS A 144 -0.89 16.98 1.50
N HIS A 145 0.08 17.06 0.58
CA HIS A 145 1.49 17.21 0.92
C HIS A 145 2.12 18.51 0.39
N SER A 146 1.35 19.47 -0.12
CA SER A 146 1.84 20.67 -0.84
C SER A 146 2.65 20.34 -2.09
N PHE A 147 3.04 21.38 -2.85
CA PHE A 147 3.94 21.23 -4.01
C PHE A 147 5.36 20.77 -3.63
N LEU A 148 5.76 20.89 -2.36
CA LEU A 148 7.04 20.40 -1.85
C LEU A 148 6.95 18.97 -1.30
N ASN A 149 5.76 18.37 -1.31
CA ASN A 149 5.43 17.09 -0.69
C ASN A 149 5.80 16.98 0.81
N ARG A 150 5.99 18.12 1.49
CA ARG A 150 6.24 18.14 2.93
C ARG A 150 4.93 17.87 3.67
N PRO A 151 4.96 17.14 4.81
CA PRO A 151 3.77 17.02 5.64
C PRO A 151 3.27 18.42 6.01
N LEU A 152 1.97 18.66 5.82
CA LEU A 152 1.33 19.92 6.17
C LEU A 152 1.04 19.90 7.68
N TRP A 153 1.67 20.79 8.44
CA TRP A 153 1.43 20.93 9.88
C TRP A 153 0.68 22.24 10.10
N GLY A 154 -0.53 22.19 10.64
CA GLY A 154 -1.26 23.38 11.09
C GLY A 154 -2.58 23.68 10.34
N PRO A 155 -3.50 24.42 10.98
CA PRO A 155 -4.81 24.79 10.40
C PRO A 155 -4.71 25.73 9.19
N GLU A 156 -3.60 26.41 9.00
CA GLU A 156 -3.34 27.35 7.90
C GLU A 156 -3.28 26.69 6.52
N PHE A 157 -3.19 25.36 6.47
CA PHE A 157 -3.26 24.58 5.24
C PHE A 157 -4.67 24.02 4.95
N ARG A 158 -5.67 24.43 5.73
CA ARG A 158 -7.09 24.17 5.47
C ARG A 158 -7.60 25.24 4.50
N ASN A 159 -7.63 24.91 3.22
CA ASN A 159 -8.43 25.66 2.23
C ASN A 159 -9.89 25.21 2.32
#